data_AF-A0A4R1GCM4-F1
#
_entry.id   AF-A0A4R1GCM4-F1
#
_cell.length_a   1.000
_cell.length_b   1.000
_cell.length_c   1.000
_cell.angle_alpha   90.00
_cell.angle_beta   90.00
_cell.angle_gamma   90.00
#
_symmetry.space_group_name_H-M   'P 1'
#
loop_
_entity.id
_entity.type
_entity.pdbx_description
1 polymer ?
#
loop_
_entity_poly.entity_id
_entity_poly.type
_entity_poly.pdbx_seq_one_letter_code
_entity_poly.pdbx_strand_id
1 'polypeptide(L)' 'MLRDENLKALAREKFHHFKTLEKKHQELDDIIDKMEKRAVLSPKEELELERLKKERLRLRDEMMLLMKKAKEEAENEK' A
#
# COMPACT_ATOMS: atom_id res chain seq x y z
N MET A 1 5.22 17.52 -3.38
CA MET A 1 4.60 16.25 -2.95
C MET A 1 3.12 16.48 -2.59
N LEU A 2 2.31 17.00 -3.52
CA LEU A 2 0.87 17.36 -3.29
C LEU A 2 -0.08 16.62 -4.25
N ARG A 3 0.45 15.96 -5.30
CA ARG A 3 -0.38 15.22 -6.27
C ARG A 3 -0.87 13.88 -5.72
N ASP A 4 -0.07 13.24 -4.86
CA ASP A 4 -0.38 11.91 -4.35
C ASP A 4 -1.49 11.93 -3.29
N GLU A 5 -1.56 12.96 -2.45
CA GLU A 5 -2.63 13.07 -1.43
C GLU A 5 -4.02 13.26 -2.04
N ASN A 6 -4.14 14.14 -3.04
CA ASN A 6 -5.40 14.37 -3.74
C ASN A 6 -5.86 13.12 -4.52
N LEU A 7 -4.94 12.41 -5.16
CA LEU A 7 -5.24 11.16 -5.85
C LEU A 7 -5.64 10.04 -4.88
N LYS A 8 -5.02 9.97 -3.70
CA LYS A 8 -5.44 9.04 -2.65
C LYS A 8 -6.84 9.35 -2.14
N ALA A 9 -7.17 10.63 -1.93
CA ALA A 9 -8.51 11.04 -1.52
C ALA A 9 -9.55 10.63 -2.57
N LEU A 10 -9.29 10.92 -3.84
CA LEU A 10 -10.15 10.55 -4.97
C LEU A 10 -10.32 9.03 -5.08
N ALA A 11 -9.22 8.27 -4.99
CA ALA A 11 -9.26 6.81 -5.02
C ALA A 11 -10.04 6.23 -3.84
N ARG A 12 -9.95 6.85 -2.66
CA ARG A 12 -10.68 6.43 -1.46
C ARG A 12 -12.17 6.74 -1.56
N GLU A 13 -12.56 7.82 -2.23
CA GLU A 13 -13.97 8.14 -2.52
C GLU A 13 -14.57 7.23 -3.59
N LYS A 14 -13.83 6.99 -4.68
CA LYS A 14 -14.30 6.16 -5.81
C LYS A 14 -14.26 4.66 -5.49
N PHE A 15 -13.24 4.18 -4.77
CA PHE A 15 -13.03 2.77 -4.49
C PHE A 15 -13.05 2.47 -2.99
N HIS A 16 -14.16 1.92 -2.49
CA HIS A 16 -14.26 1.44 -1.10
C HIS A 16 -13.17 0.42 -0.73
N HIS A 17 -12.70 -0.36 -1.70
CA HIS A 17 -11.62 -1.33 -1.49
C HIS A 17 -10.27 -0.68 -1.14
N PHE A 18 -10.07 0.60 -1.52
CA PHE A 18 -8.84 1.34 -1.22
C PHE A 18 -8.58 1.42 0.28
N LYS A 19 -9.62 1.62 1.10
CA LYS A 19 -9.52 1.61 2.57
C LYS A 19 -9.00 0.28 3.11
N THR A 20 -9.41 -0.84 2.50
CA THR A 20 -8.96 -2.18 2.89
C THR A 20 -7.50 -2.39 2.51
N LEU A 21 -7.10 -1.95 1.31
CA LEU A 21 -5.70 -2.03 0.86
C LEU A 21 -4.78 -1.17 1.73
N GLU A 22 -5.19 0.05 2.06
CA GLU A 22 -4.44 0.92 2.98
C GLU A 22 -4.26 0.29 4.35
N LYS A 23 -5.34 -0.28 4.92
CA LYS A 23 -5.25 -0.94 6.21
C LYS A 23 -4.27 -2.12 6.17
N LYS A 24 -4.37 -2.98 5.15
CA LYS A 24 -3.44 -4.11 4.97
C LYS A 24 -2.00 -3.63 4.75
N HIS A 25 -1.80 -2.57 3.97
CA HIS A 25 -0.48 -2.00 3.76
C HIS A 25 0.12 -1.50 5.07
N GLN A 26 -0.67 -0.79 5.88
CA GLN A 26 -0.23 -0.31 7.20
C GLN A 26 0.08 -1.48 8.15
N GLU A 27 -0.76 -2.52 8.16
CA GLU A 27 -0.50 -3.72 8.96
C GLU A 27 0.82 -4.39 8.56
N LEU A 28 1.10 -4.53 7.26
CA LEU A 28 2.37 -5.06 6.78
C LEU A 28 3.54 -4.16 7.14
N ASP A 29 3.40 -2.83 7.00
CA ASP A 29 4.42 -1.88 7.43
C ASP A 29 4.72 -2.04 8.91
N ASP A 30 3.71 -2.04 9.78
CA ASP A 30 3.89 -2.19 11.22
C ASP A 30 4.59 -3.51 11.60
N ILE A 31 4.29 -4.60 10.88
CA ILE A 31 4.95 -5.91 11.08
C ILE A 31 6.41 -5.84 10.62
N ILE A 32 6.67 -5.32 9.42
CA ILE A 32 8.02 -5.13 8.87
C ILE A 32 8.85 -4.28 9.85
N ASP A 33 8.29 -3.16 10.32
CA ASP A 33 8.95 -2.22 11.21
C ASP A 33 9.29 -2.86 12.57
N LYS A 34 8.39 -3.69 13.11
CA LYS A 34 8.63 -4.47 14.32
C LYS A 34 9.72 -5.52 14.12
N MET A 35 9.76 -6.18 12.96
CA MET A 35 10.78 -7.17 12.64
C MET A 35 12.14 -6.51 12.40
N GLU A 36 12.20 -5.39 11.70
CA GLU A 36 13.44 -4.64 11.45
C GLU A 36 14.02 -4.01 12.73
N LYS A 37 13.17 -3.68 13.71
CA LYS A 37 13.61 -3.26 15.04
C LYS A 37 14.29 -4.38 15.84
N ARG A 38 14.13 -5.65 15.46
CA ARG A 38 14.81 -6.77 16.13
C ARG A 38 16.25 -6.83 15.60
N ALA A 39 17.20 -6.71 16.51
CA ALA A 39 18.63 -6.69 16.18
C ALA A 39 19.14 -7.99 15.52
N VAL A 40 18.44 -9.11 15.73
CA VAL A 40 18.77 -10.41 15.14
C VAL A 40 17.47 -11.09 14.71
N LEU A 41 17.38 -11.41 13.43
CA LEU A 41 16.29 -12.21 12.85
C LEU A 41 16.83 -13.60 12.55
N SER A 42 16.03 -14.63 12.80
CA SER A 42 16.36 -15.98 12.34
C SER A 42 16.22 -16.06 10.81
N PRO A 43 16.87 -17.03 10.14
CA PRO A 43 16.76 -17.20 8.70
C PRO A 43 15.31 -17.36 8.19
N LYS A 44 14.42 -17.91 9.03
CA LYS A 44 12.98 -18.00 8.74
C LYS A 44 12.32 -16.63 8.79
N GLU A 45 12.65 -15.82 9.79
CA GLU A 45 12.11 -14.47 9.92
C GLU A 45 12.65 -13.52 8.84
N GLU A 46 13.88 -13.69 8.37
CA GLU A 46 14.39 -12.94 7.21
C GLU A 46 13.62 -13.27 5.92
N LEU A 47 13.37 -14.57 5.67
CA LEU A 47 12.52 -15.02 4.57
C LEU A 47 11.09 -14.45 4.66
N GLU A 48 10.55 -14.41 5.87
CA GLU A 48 9.22 -13.86 6.12
C GLU A 48 9.19 -12.35 5.93
N LEU A 49 10.20 -11.63 6.41
CA LEU A 49 10.38 -10.20 6.18
C LEU A 49 10.48 -9.88 4.69
N GLU A 50 11.23 -10.67 3.92
CA GLU A 50 11.34 -10.50 2.47
C GLU A 50 9.98 -10.73 1.78
N ARG A 51 9.20 -11.73 2.22
CA ARG A 51 7.84 -11.98 1.74
C ARG A 51 6.91 -10.81 2.06
N LEU A 52 6.93 -10.31 3.29
CA LEU A 52 6.13 -9.17 3.74
C LEU A 52 6.48 -7.91 2.94
N LYS A 53 7.77 -7.66 2.69
CA LYS A 53 8.22 -6.53 1.84
C LYS A 53 7.69 -6.64 0.41
N LYS A 54 7.70 -7.83 -0.19
CA LYS A 54 7.10 -8.08 -1.51
C LYS A 54 5.60 -7.86 -1.50
N GLU A 55 4.92 -8.30 -0.46
CA GLU A 55 3.47 -8.14 -0.32
C GLU A 55 3.08 -6.67 -0.13
N ARG A 56 3.83 -5.92 0.70
CA ARG A 56 3.68 -4.47 0.82
C ARG A 56 3.85 -3.77 -0.52
N LEU A 57 4.86 -4.16 -1.30
CA LEU A 57 5.08 -3.60 -2.63
C LEU A 57 3.89 -3.87 -3.57
N ARG A 58 3.35 -5.10 -3.56
CA ARG A 58 2.15 -5.45 -4.33
C ARG A 58 0.94 -4.60 -3.92
N LEU A 59 0.70 -4.42 -2.63
CA LEU A 59 -0.40 -3.57 -2.15
C LEU A 59 -0.22 -2.11 -2.60
N ARG A 60 1.01 -1.60 -2.56
CA ARG A 60 1.32 -0.26 -3.06
C ARG A 60 1.04 -0.15 -4.56
N ASP A 61 1.45 -1.15 -5.35
CA ASP A 61 1.18 -1.17 -6.79
C ASP A 61 -0.32 -1.22 -7.07
N GLU A 62 -1.07 -2.02 -6.32
CA GLU A 62 -2.53 -2.11 -6.42
C GLU A 62 -3.21 -0.78 -6.06
N MET A 63 -2.75 -0.10 -5.01
CA MET A 63 -3.19 1.24 -4.66
C MET A 63 -2.86 2.25 -5.77
N MET A 64 -1.67 2.19 -6.39
CA MET A 64 -1.32 3.07 -7.51
C MET A 64 -2.20 2.82 -8.73
N LEU A 65 -2.55 1.57 -9.03
CA LEU A 65 -3.47 1.23 -10.11
C LEU A 65 -4.86 1.82 -9.85
N LEU A 66 -5.37 1.73 -8.61
CA LEU A 66 -6.64 2.35 -8.23
C LEU A 66 -6.59 3.88 -8.32
N MET A 67 -5.49 4.50 -7.89
CA MET A 67 -5.28 5.95 -8.02
C MET A 67 -5.27 6.39 -9.49
N LYS A 68 -4.61 5.61 -10.36
CA LYS A 68 -4.58 5.88 -11.80
C LYS A 68 -5.97 5.74 -12.42
N LYS A 69 -6.70 4.66 -12.09
CA LYS A 69 -8.08 4.45 -12.54
C LYS A 69 -9.01 5.57 -12.06
N ALA A 70 -8.90 5.98 -10.80
CA ALA A 70 -9.70 7.07 -10.25
C ALA A 70 -9.46 8.38 -11.00
N LYS A 71 -8.19 8.65 -11.34
CA LYS A 71 -7.81 9.81 -12.16
C LYS A 71 -8.40 9.73 -13.56
N GLU A 72 -8.27 8.58 -14.23
CA GLU A 72 -8.80 8.36 -15.58
C GLU A 72 -10.33 8.50 -15.62
N GLU A 73 -11.05 7.96 -14.63
CA GLU A 73 -12.50 8.15 -14.52
C GLU A 73 -12.87 9.62 -14.28
N ALA A 74 -12.17 10.32 -13.39
CA ALA A 74 -12.43 11.73 -13.13
C ALA A 74 -12.09 12.65 -14.33
N GLU A 75 -11.15 12.25 -15.19
CA GLU A 75 -10.84 12.95 -16.43
C GLU A 75 -11.83 12.62 -17.56
N ASN A 76 -12.40 11.41 -17.61
CA ASN A 76 -13.42 11.01 -18.59
C ASN A 76 -14.84 11.50 -18.25
N GLU A 77 -15.13 11.82 -16.98
CA GLU A 77 -16.40 12.44 -16.56
C GLU A 77 -16.45 13.97 -16.82
N LYS A 78 -15.37 14.58 -17.31
CA LYS A 78 -15.29 16.00 -17.69
C LYS A 78 -15.44 16.21 -19.19
#